data_AF-A0A6N8TDG0-F1
#
_entry.id   AF-A0A6N8TDG0-F1
#
_cell.length_a   1.000
_cell.length_b   1.000
_cell.length_c   1.000
_cell.angle_alpha   90.00
_cell.angle_beta   90.00
_cell.angle_gamma   90.00
#
_symmetry.space_group_name_H-M   'P 1'
#
loop_
_entity.id
_entity.type
_entity.pdbx_description
1 polymer ?
#
loop_
_entity_poly.entity_id
_entity_poly.type
_entity_poly.pdbx_seq_one_letter_code
_entity_poly.pdbx_strand_id
1 'polypeptide(L)'
;MTSGIHHITAITRKIQANVDFYAGFLGLRLVKRTAGYEDADQLHLFYGDAAASPGSLITFLAWEDGSPGRVGLGQPSEIALAIRPEAIGFWLTRALTRNIAMTGPAQEFGEPVLRLKDPDGIIVKLVGQAGVEGPAPHVTKDIAAGDAIQRIRGATILSEKPAETAGFIAGHFGFRPVAETDGVTRLAGEAGDVLDIRNAGGFWTSAPGIGTIDHVALRAPDRAAVEAIAGRLAAEAAGDTNMHDRTYFYSLYVREPGGSLVEYATDGPGMTVDEPLETLGTRLFVPRHFRADPDDVRARLPQFSLPGEERMTERDLPFIHRVHRPENPDGTAVVLLHGTGGNETSLLPFGARLAPDALLLSPRGRSTDEGYPRFFRRLTAVTFDQKDIVQEAEAFAAFMEGANAAYGLDPDKTLFVGYSNGANMIGAIMLLHPGLIRNAVLLRGMNVLETVPQADLAGANVLMVTGRSDPYGRYAGELEAALTAAGATVESELLAAGHDIGMADLELAKAYRERVIG
;
A
#
# COMPACT_ATOMS: atom_id res chain seq x y z
N MET A 1 -10.39 -34.06 -3.36
CA MET A 1 -10.57 -32.66 -2.90
C MET A 1 -10.93 -31.82 -4.11
N THR A 2 -11.84 -30.88 -3.92
CA THR A 2 -12.54 -30.15 -4.99
C THR A 2 -11.64 -29.13 -5.69
N SER A 3 -11.51 -29.23 -7.01
CA SER A 3 -10.97 -28.13 -7.82
C SER A 3 -11.82 -26.86 -7.64
N GLY A 4 -11.19 -25.69 -7.66
CA GLY A 4 -11.87 -24.42 -7.52
C GLY A 4 -10.89 -23.25 -7.44
N ILE A 5 -11.40 -22.04 -7.30
CA ILE A 5 -10.64 -20.82 -7.02
C ILE A 5 -10.20 -20.85 -5.55
N HIS A 6 -8.94 -20.53 -5.32
CA HIS A 6 -8.38 -20.34 -3.98
C HIS A 6 -8.50 -18.88 -3.56
N HIS A 7 -8.01 -17.96 -4.39
CA HIS A 7 -8.05 -16.53 -4.13
C HIS A 7 -7.90 -15.74 -5.44
N ILE A 8 -8.21 -14.44 -5.41
CA ILE A 8 -7.95 -13.51 -6.51
C ILE A 8 -7.16 -12.33 -5.97
N THR A 9 -6.06 -11.97 -6.62
CA THR A 9 -5.18 -10.87 -6.20
C THR A 9 -5.27 -9.72 -7.18
N ALA A 10 -5.45 -8.50 -6.65
CA ALA A 10 -5.53 -7.27 -7.43
C ALA A 10 -4.62 -6.17 -6.85
N ILE A 11 -4.51 -5.05 -7.57
CA ILE A 11 -3.63 -3.94 -7.21
C ILE A 11 -4.47 -2.71 -6.88
N THR A 12 -4.27 -2.16 -5.67
CA THR A 12 -4.96 -0.96 -5.18
C THR A 12 -3.97 0.18 -4.95
N ARG A 13 -4.41 1.43 -5.16
CA ARG A 13 -3.66 2.62 -4.71
C ARG A 13 -4.14 3.09 -3.34
N LYS A 14 -5.45 3.19 -3.17
CA LYS A 14 -6.07 3.93 -2.06
C LYS A 14 -6.53 2.98 -0.97
N ILE A 15 -5.66 2.71 -0.01
CA ILE A 15 -5.85 1.67 1.00
C ILE A 15 -7.10 1.88 1.84
N GLN A 16 -7.32 3.10 2.37
CA GLN A 16 -8.53 3.38 3.15
C GLN A 16 -9.80 3.19 2.30
N ALA A 17 -9.80 3.64 1.05
CA ALA A 17 -10.96 3.47 0.17
C ALA A 17 -11.20 1.99 -0.16
N ASN A 18 -10.13 1.21 -0.36
CA ASN A 18 -10.19 -0.24 -0.54
C ASN A 18 -10.81 -0.92 0.68
N VAL A 19 -10.35 -0.63 1.90
CA VAL A 19 -10.92 -1.17 3.15
C VAL A 19 -12.39 -0.76 3.31
N ASP A 20 -12.71 0.50 3.03
CA ASP A 20 -14.08 1.02 3.06
C ASP A 20 -15.00 0.25 2.11
N PHE A 21 -14.50 -0.14 0.93
CA PHE A 21 -15.27 -0.88 -0.05
C PHE A 21 -15.38 -2.37 0.31
N TYR A 22 -14.27 -3.07 0.51
CA TYR A 22 -14.26 -4.53 0.69
C TYR A 22 -14.73 -4.94 2.09
N ALA A 23 -14.30 -4.25 3.15
CA ALA A 23 -14.76 -4.54 4.50
C ALA A 23 -16.02 -3.75 4.88
N GLY A 24 -16.09 -2.46 4.52
CA GLY A 24 -17.23 -1.61 4.89
C GLY A 24 -18.47 -1.84 4.04
N PHE A 25 -18.36 -1.69 2.72
CA PHE A 25 -19.51 -1.77 1.82
C PHE A 25 -19.91 -3.21 1.51
N LEU A 26 -18.97 -4.07 1.12
CA LEU A 26 -19.20 -5.49 0.82
C LEU A 26 -19.32 -6.36 2.09
N GLY A 27 -18.84 -5.89 3.24
CA GLY A 27 -18.92 -6.65 4.49
C GLY A 27 -18.06 -7.91 4.53
N LEU A 28 -16.99 -7.97 3.74
CA LEU A 28 -16.01 -9.03 3.88
C LEU A 28 -15.17 -8.80 5.14
N ARG A 29 -14.67 -9.87 5.74
CA ARG A 29 -13.77 -9.75 6.88
C ARG A 29 -12.37 -9.45 6.36
N LEU A 30 -11.67 -8.43 6.91
CA LEU A 30 -10.22 -8.36 6.76
C LEU A 30 -9.63 -9.52 7.58
N VAL A 31 -9.04 -10.51 6.92
CA VAL A 31 -8.58 -11.76 7.54
C VAL A 31 -7.07 -11.85 7.68
N LYS A 32 -6.33 -11.02 6.94
CA LYS A 32 -4.88 -10.88 7.10
C LYS A 32 -4.40 -9.54 6.59
N ARG A 33 -3.36 -9.01 7.25
CA ARG A 33 -2.58 -7.87 6.79
C ARG A 33 -1.10 -8.20 6.95
N THR A 34 -0.32 -8.10 5.88
CA THR A 34 1.11 -8.44 5.87
C THR A 34 1.88 -7.46 5.00
N ALA A 35 3.17 -7.27 5.28
CA ALA A 35 4.09 -6.78 4.27
C ALA A 35 4.16 -7.78 3.11
N GLY A 36 4.42 -7.29 1.90
CA GLY A 36 4.53 -8.07 0.69
C GLY A 36 5.71 -9.04 0.79
N TYR A 37 5.55 -10.23 0.20
CA TYR A 37 6.61 -11.24 0.24
C TYR A 37 7.75 -10.96 -0.75
N GLU A 38 7.49 -10.21 -1.81
CA GLU A 38 8.53 -9.78 -2.78
C GLU A 38 9.10 -8.40 -2.42
N ASP A 39 8.28 -7.55 -1.78
CA ASP A 39 8.64 -6.21 -1.36
C ASP A 39 8.04 -5.92 0.03
N ALA A 40 8.90 -5.72 1.03
CA ALA A 40 8.48 -5.48 2.41
C ALA A 40 7.80 -4.11 2.60
N ASP A 41 8.00 -3.18 1.67
CA ASP A 41 7.41 -1.83 1.75
C ASP A 41 6.01 -1.76 1.10
N GLN A 42 5.52 -2.91 0.60
CA GLN A 42 4.19 -3.06 0.05
C GLN A 42 3.23 -3.67 1.06
N LEU A 43 2.11 -3.00 1.37
CA LEU A 43 1.06 -3.60 2.17
C LEU A 43 0.28 -4.62 1.33
N HIS A 44 0.00 -5.79 1.91
CA HIS A 44 -0.82 -6.85 1.32
C HIS A 44 -1.99 -7.16 2.24
N LEU A 45 -3.21 -6.89 1.75
CA LEU A 45 -4.46 -7.08 2.47
C LEU A 45 -5.22 -8.31 1.94
N PHE A 46 -5.84 -9.07 2.83
CA PHE A 46 -6.66 -10.22 2.50
C PHE A 46 -8.05 -10.04 3.11
N TYR A 47 -9.07 -10.10 2.25
CA TYR A 47 -10.47 -10.11 2.64
C TYR A 47 -11.08 -11.47 2.36
N GLY A 48 -12.02 -11.93 3.19
CA GLY A 48 -12.68 -13.20 2.99
C GLY A 48 -13.93 -13.40 3.84
N ASP A 49 -14.33 -14.65 3.96
CA ASP A 49 -15.39 -15.07 4.87
C ASP A 49 -14.94 -15.03 6.34
N ALA A 50 -15.79 -15.52 7.24
CA ALA A 50 -15.50 -15.51 8.68
C ALA A 50 -14.24 -16.32 9.05
N ALA A 51 -13.90 -17.36 8.26
CA ALA A 51 -12.84 -18.33 8.55
C ALA A 51 -11.61 -18.19 7.65
N ALA A 52 -11.58 -17.19 6.76
CA ALA A 52 -10.55 -17.01 5.74
C ALA A 52 -10.39 -18.24 4.84
N SER A 53 -11.50 -18.85 4.43
CA SER A 53 -11.47 -20.11 3.68
C SER A 53 -10.98 -19.91 2.23
N PRO A 54 -10.22 -20.88 1.65
CA PRO A 54 -9.96 -20.92 0.22
C PRO A 54 -11.27 -20.86 -0.59
N GLY A 55 -11.29 -19.99 -1.61
CA GLY A 55 -12.47 -19.69 -2.41
C GLY A 55 -13.32 -18.54 -1.89
N SER A 56 -12.97 -17.93 -0.75
CA SER A 56 -13.54 -16.67 -0.29
C SER A 56 -12.59 -15.47 -0.43
N LEU A 57 -11.31 -15.72 -0.68
CA LEU A 57 -10.24 -14.74 -0.48
C LEU A 57 -10.03 -13.79 -1.67
N ILE A 58 -10.20 -12.49 -1.42
CA ILE A 58 -9.79 -11.42 -2.35
C ILE A 58 -8.62 -10.68 -1.70
N THR A 59 -7.53 -10.50 -2.42
CA THR A 59 -6.30 -9.93 -1.88
C THR A 59 -5.84 -8.72 -2.68
N PHE A 60 -5.15 -7.79 -2.01
CA PHE A 60 -4.72 -6.53 -2.61
C PHE A 60 -3.26 -6.21 -2.27
N LEU A 61 -2.46 -5.98 -3.31
CA LEU A 61 -1.14 -5.37 -3.20
C LEU A 61 -1.29 -3.85 -3.29
N ALA A 62 -0.80 -3.12 -2.29
CA ALA A 62 -0.89 -1.66 -2.23
C ALA A 62 0.26 -1.01 -2.99
N TRP A 63 -0.04 -0.37 -4.12
CA TRP A 63 0.91 0.37 -4.95
C TRP A 63 0.54 1.86 -4.90
N GLU A 64 0.88 2.55 -3.82
CA GLU A 64 0.49 3.97 -3.66
C GLU A 64 1.13 4.88 -4.72
N ASP A 65 2.35 4.57 -5.12
CA ASP A 65 3.08 5.24 -6.21
C ASP A 65 2.96 4.54 -7.57
N GLY A 66 2.14 3.48 -7.65
CA GLY A 66 2.01 2.73 -8.89
C GLY A 66 1.43 3.59 -10.03
N SER A 67 1.82 3.23 -11.25
CA SER A 67 1.15 3.76 -12.43
C SER A 67 -0.25 3.12 -12.56
N PRO A 68 -1.25 3.85 -13.13
CA PRO A 68 -2.51 3.25 -13.50
C PRO A 68 -2.29 2.06 -14.44
N GLY A 69 -2.93 0.93 -14.15
CA GLY A 69 -2.91 -0.21 -15.04
C GLY A 69 -3.91 -0.06 -16.19
N ARG A 70 -3.87 -1.00 -17.12
CA ARG A 70 -4.83 -1.10 -18.22
C ARG A 70 -5.32 -2.53 -18.35
N VAL A 71 -6.60 -2.77 -18.06
CA VAL A 71 -7.23 -4.06 -18.28
C VAL A 71 -7.26 -4.36 -19.79
N GLY A 72 -6.86 -5.56 -20.19
CA GLY A 72 -6.77 -5.96 -21.59
C GLY A 72 -6.49 -7.45 -21.75
N LEU A 73 -6.02 -7.83 -22.94
CA LEU A 73 -5.66 -9.22 -23.26
C LEU A 73 -4.65 -9.81 -22.26
N GLY A 74 -4.83 -11.08 -21.90
CA GLY A 74 -3.95 -11.82 -21.01
C GLY A 74 -4.10 -11.39 -19.55
N GLN A 75 -5.31 -10.99 -19.14
CA GLN A 75 -5.57 -10.58 -17.77
C GLN A 75 -7.03 -10.89 -17.36
N PRO A 76 -7.28 -11.20 -16.08
CA PRO A 76 -8.63 -11.17 -15.53
C PRO A 76 -9.20 -9.74 -15.54
N SER A 77 -10.49 -9.60 -15.86
CA SER A 77 -11.17 -8.30 -15.99
C SER A 77 -12.31 -8.07 -15.00
N GLU A 78 -12.87 -9.13 -14.43
CA GLU A 78 -13.97 -9.03 -13.46
C GLU A 78 -13.78 -10.07 -12.35
N ILE A 79 -14.09 -9.68 -11.11
CA ILE A 79 -14.25 -10.57 -9.96
C ILE A 79 -15.74 -10.84 -9.79
N ALA A 80 -16.16 -12.08 -9.61
CA ALA A 80 -17.55 -12.43 -9.32
C ALA A 80 -17.69 -13.02 -7.92
N LEU A 81 -18.63 -12.48 -7.14
CA LEU A 81 -18.95 -12.88 -5.77
C LEU A 81 -20.37 -13.42 -5.70
N ALA A 82 -20.54 -14.58 -5.07
CA ALA A 82 -21.83 -15.23 -4.93
C ALA A 82 -22.63 -14.58 -3.80
N ILE A 83 -23.87 -14.22 -4.09
CA ILE A 83 -24.90 -13.83 -3.13
C ILE A 83 -26.12 -14.71 -3.37
N ARG A 84 -27.05 -14.75 -2.40
CA ARG A 84 -28.33 -15.41 -2.65
C ARG A 84 -29.14 -14.63 -3.70
N PRO A 85 -29.92 -15.29 -4.57
CA PRO A 85 -30.72 -14.58 -5.58
C PRO A 85 -31.64 -13.51 -4.98
N GLU A 86 -32.19 -13.77 -3.79
CA GLU A 86 -33.09 -12.87 -3.08
C GLU A 86 -32.38 -11.59 -2.59
N ALA A 87 -31.05 -11.62 -2.44
CA ALA A 87 -30.25 -10.51 -1.93
C ALA A 87 -29.97 -9.43 -2.99
N ILE A 88 -30.27 -9.66 -4.27
CA ILE A 88 -30.01 -8.68 -5.36
C ILE A 88 -30.65 -7.31 -5.04
N GLY A 89 -31.89 -7.31 -4.54
CA GLY A 89 -32.60 -6.08 -4.18
C GLY A 89 -31.95 -5.33 -3.01
N PHE A 90 -31.44 -6.07 -2.03
CA PHE A 90 -30.65 -5.51 -0.92
C PHE A 90 -29.41 -4.80 -1.43
N TRP A 91 -28.62 -5.46 -2.28
CA TRP A 91 -27.38 -4.92 -2.81
C TRP A 91 -27.59 -3.72 -3.73
N LEU A 92 -28.63 -3.74 -4.57
CA LEU A 92 -29.02 -2.60 -5.39
C LEU A 92 -29.33 -1.36 -4.51
N THR A 93 -30.15 -1.54 -3.48
CA THR A 93 -30.53 -0.46 -2.55
C THR A 93 -29.32 0.07 -1.78
N ARG A 94 -28.46 -0.84 -1.32
CA ARG A 94 -27.24 -0.52 -0.58
C ARG A 94 -26.27 0.27 -1.46
N ALA A 95 -26.04 -0.16 -2.70
CA ALA A 95 -25.16 0.53 -3.64
C ALA A 95 -25.66 1.95 -3.95
N LEU A 96 -26.98 2.13 -4.12
CA LEU A 96 -27.59 3.45 -4.39
C LEU A 96 -27.41 4.37 -3.18
N THR A 97 -27.69 3.86 -1.99
CA THR A 97 -27.59 4.64 -0.73
C THR A 97 -26.15 5.06 -0.42
N ARG A 98 -25.17 4.26 -0.86
CA ARG A 98 -23.74 4.51 -0.64
C ARG A 98 -23.05 5.17 -1.83
N ASN A 99 -23.80 5.56 -2.87
CA ASN A 99 -23.28 6.16 -4.11
C ASN A 99 -22.19 5.31 -4.79
N ILE A 100 -22.31 3.98 -4.75
CA ILE A 100 -21.42 3.07 -5.47
C ILE A 100 -21.87 3.01 -6.93
N ALA A 101 -20.92 3.23 -7.85
CA ALA A 101 -21.20 3.11 -9.28
C ALA A 101 -21.57 1.67 -9.63
N MET A 102 -22.70 1.49 -10.31
CA MET A 102 -23.23 0.17 -10.65
C MET A 102 -23.89 0.10 -12.02
N THR A 103 -23.98 -1.11 -12.58
CA THR A 103 -24.80 -1.43 -13.76
C THR A 103 -25.55 -2.75 -13.57
N GLY A 104 -26.72 -2.86 -14.20
CA GLY A 104 -27.64 -3.99 -14.01
C GLY A 104 -28.79 -3.66 -13.03
N PRO A 105 -29.53 -4.68 -12.54
CA PRO A 105 -29.26 -6.10 -12.72
C PRO A 105 -29.44 -6.59 -14.17
N ALA A 106 -28.61 -7.54 -14.60
CA ALA A 106 -28.69 -8.23 -15.88
C ALA A 106 -28.76 -9.75 -15.67
N GLN A 107 -29.03 -10.52 -16.72
CA GLN A 107 -28.97 -11.98 -16.69
C GLN A 107 -27.70 -12.47 -17.39
N GLU A 108 -26.93 -13.32 -16.73
CA GLU A 108 -25.76 -14.01 -17.30
C GLU A 108 -25.83 -15.48 -16.95
N PHE A 109 -25.84 -16.36 -17.96
CA PHE A 109 -25.97 -17.81 -17.75
C PHE A 109 -27.17 -18.20 -16.86
N GLY A 110 -28.26 -17.41 -16.91
CA GLY A 110 -29.46 -17.60 -16.10
C GLY A 110 -29.34 -17.15 -14.64
N GLU A 111 -28.23 -16.52 -14.25
CA GLU A 111 -28.01 -15.93 -12.93
C GLU A 111 -28.23 -14.40 -13.00
N PRO A 112 -28.97 -13.78 -12.05
CA PRO A 112 -29.03 -12.32 -11.96
C PRO A 112 -27.69 -11.74 -11.48
N VAL A 113 -27.21 -10.71 -12.16
CA VAL A 113 -25.90 -10.09 -11.92
C VAL A 113 -26.03 -8.58 -11.75
N LEU A 114 -25.48 -8.07 -10.65
CA LEU A 114 -25.23 -6.63 -10.44
C LEU A 114 -23.73 -6.36 -10.53
N ARG A 115 -23.31 -5.44 -11.40
CA ARG A 115 -21.91 -5.02 -11.51
C ARG A 115 -21.68 -3.76 -10.69
N LEU A 116 -20.61 -3.76 -9.92
CA LEU A 116 -20.12 -2.64 -9.14
C LEU A 116 -18.74 -2.24 -9.65
N LYS A 117 -18.36 -0.97 -9.44
CA LYS A 117 -16.97 -0.54 -9.55
C LYS A 117 -16.40 -0.27 -8.17
N ASP A 118 -15.24 -0.86 -7.89
CA ASP A 118 -14.47 -0.54 -6.70
C ASP A 118 -13.80 0.86 -6.84
N PRO A 119 -13.15 1.38 -5.78
CA PRO A 119 -12.51 2.69 -5.79
C PRO A 119 -11.36 2.87 -6.80
N ASP A 120 -10.73 1.79 -7.24
CA ASP A 120 -9.65 1.79 -8.24
C ASP A 120 -10.17 1.45 -9.66
N GLY A 121 -11.47 1.15 -9.81
CA GLY A 121 -12.15 0.90 -11.08
C GLY A 121 -12.31 -0.58 -11.44
N ILE A 122 -11.91 -1.51 -10.57
CA ILE A 122 -12.10 -2.97 -10.75
C ILE A 122 -13.59 -3.29 -10.73
N ILE A 123 -14.00 -4.16 -11.67
CA ILE A 123 -15.38 -4.62 -11.76
C ILE A 123 -15.59 -5.77 -10.78
N VAL A 124 -16.52 -5.59 -9.85
CA VAL A 124 -16.98 -6.63 -8.91
C VAL A 124 -18.44 -6.97 -9.23
N LYS A 125 -18.67 -8.21 -9.65
CA LYS A 125 -20.02 -8.76 -9.92
C LYS A 125 -20.57 -9.38 -8.66
N LEU A 126 -21.81 -9.02 -8.30
CA LEU A 126 -22.61 -9.76 -7.34
C LEU A 126 -23.57 -10.66 -8.13
N VAL A 127 -23.40 -11.96 -7.98
CA VAL A 127 -24.11 -12.99 -8.75
C VAL A 127 -25.08 -13.73 -7.83
N GLY A 128 -26.38 -13.65 -8.14
CA GLY A 128 -27.42 -14.38 -7.41
C GLY A 128 -27.38 -15.87 -7.74
N GLN A 129 -26.59 -16.63 -6.99
CA GLN A 129 -26.42 -18.07 -7.17
C GLN A 129 -27.36 -18.83 -6.23
N ALA A 130 -28.20 -19.70 -6.77
CA ALA A 130 -29.05 -20.59 -5.95
C ALA A 130 -28.21 -21.75 -5.37
N GLY A 131 -28.55 -22.18 -4.16
CA GLY A 131 -27.96 -23.37 -3.55
C GLY A 131 -26.46 -23.27 -3.26
N VAL A 132 -25.94 -22.08 -2.95
CA VAL A 132 -24.54 -21.92 -2.57
C VAL A 132 -24.27 -22.69 -1.27
N GLU A 133 -23.42 -23.70 -1.36
CA GLU A 133 -22.86 -24.42 -0.22
C GLU A 133 -21.47 -23.85 0.11
N GLY A 134 -21.10 -23.84 1.38
CA GLY A 134 -19.79 -23.36 1.82
C GLY A 134 -19.73 -23.06 3.31
N PRO A 135 -18.57 -22.58 3.79
CA PRO A 135 -18.43 -22.07 5.15
C PRO A 135 -19.39 -20.91 5.42
N ALA A 136 -19.61 -20.62 6.71
CA ALA A 136 -20.48 -19.52 7.10
C ALA A 136 -19.94 -18.18 6.56
N PRO A 137 -20.80 -17.36 5.90
CA PRO A 137 -20.39 -16.05 5.43
C PRO A 137 -20.02 -15.15 6.62
N HIS A 138 -19.19 -14.14 6.38
CA HIS A 138 -19.03 -13.08 7.37
C HIS A 138 -20.30 -12.23 7.42
N VAL A 139 -20.78 -11.95 8.64
CA VAL A 139 -21.94 -11.09 8.87
C VAL A 139 -21.51 -9.84 9.62
N THR A 140 -22.11 -8.71 9.26
CA THR A 140 -21.88 -7.44 9.92
C THR A 140 -23.16 -6.97 10.59
N LYS A 141 -23.09 -5.86 11.34
CA LYS A 141 -24.28 -5.25 11.96
C LYS A 141 -25.35 -4.86 10.91
N ASP A 142 -24.93 -4.55 9.70
CA ASP A 142 -25.76 -4.02 8.62
C ASP A 142 -25.91 -4.97 7.42
N ILE A 143 -25.35 -6.18 7.49
CA ILE A 143 -25.47 -7.23 6.47
C ILE A 143 -25.72 -8.56 7.16
N ALA A 144 -26.97 -9.04 7.09
CA ALA A 144 -27.37 -10.33 7.66
C ALA A 144 -26.86 -11.51 6.80
N ALA A 145 -26.84 -12.72 7.38
CA ALA A 145 -26.37 -13.93 6.69
C ALA A 145 -27.09 -14.23 5.35
N GLY A 146 -28.36 -13.83 5.23
CA GLY A 146 -29.14 -13.99 4.00
C GLY A 146 -28.72 -13.05 2.87
N ASP A 147 -28.15 -11.90 3.22
CA ASP A 147 -27.72 -10.86 2.28
C ASP A 147 -26.21 -10.84 2.05
N ALA A 148 -25.44 -11.48 2.94
CA ALA A 148 -23.98 -11.50 2.90
C ALA A 148 -23.43 -12.16 1.63
N ILE A 149 -22.21 -11.76 1.26
CA ILE A 149 -21.43 -12.47 0.24
C ILE A 149 -21.05 -13.85 0.78
N GLN A 150 -21.32 -14.88 -0.02
CA GLN A 150 -21.14 -16.27 0.38
C GLN A 150 -19.71 -16.75 0.09
N ARG A 151 -19.18 -16.44 -1.11
CA ARG A 151 -17.85 -16.84 -1.59
C ARG A 151 -17.52 -16.17 -2.93
N ILE A 152 -16.34 -16.45 -3.48
CA ILE A 152 -16.03 -16.15 -4.88
C ILE A 152 -16.89 -17.06 -5.76
N ARG A 153 -17.71 -16.45 -6.62
CA ARG A 153 -18.45 -17.14 -7.68
C ARG A 153 -17.52 -17.50 -8.83
N GLY A 154 -16.60 -16.60 -9.19
CA GLY A 154 -15.74 -16.78 -10.35
C GLY A 154 -14.88 -15.57 -10.70
N ALA A 155 -14.22 -15.66 -11.86
CA ALA A 155 -13.51 -14.55 -12.50
C ALA A 155 -13.74 -14.58 -14.02
N THR A 156 -13.70 -13.42 -14.67
CA THR A 156 -13.73 -13.30 -16.14
C THR A 156 -12.31 -13.06 -16.66
N ILE A 157 -11.81 -13.91 -17.55
CA ILE A 157 -10.48 -13.79 -18.17
C ILE A 157 -10.62 -13.32 -19.62
N LEU A 158 -9.87 -12.28 -20.01
CA LEU A 158 -9.81 -11.79 -21.38
C LEU A 158 -8.70 -12.51 -22.14
N SER A 159 -9.07 -13.38 -23.09
CA SER A 159 -8.12 -14.14 -23.89
C SER A 159 -8.29 -13.87 -25.37
N GLU A 160 -7.18 -13.71 -26.08
CA GLU A 160 -7.12 -13.75 -27.55
C GLU A 160 -7.16 -15.19 -28.09
N LYS A 161 -6.95 -16.17 -27.22
CA LYS A 161 -6.85 -17.61 -27.51
C LYS A 161 -7.78 -18.42 -26.61
N PRO A 162 -9.11 -18.14 -26.63
CA PRO A 162 -10.04 -18.65 -25.63
C PRO A 162 -10.07 -20.19 -25.55
N ALA A 163 -9.95 -20.89 -26.68
CA ALA A 163 -9.93 -22.35 -26.72
C ALA A 163 -8.65 -22.93 -26.07
N GLU A 164 -7.49 -22.32 -26.31
CA GLU A 164 -6.21 -22.76 -25.72
C GLU A 164 -6.15 -22.44 -24.23
N THR A 165 -6.61 -21.26 -23.82
CA THR A 165 -6.80 -20.89 -22.41
C THR A 165 -7.70 -21.91 -21.70
N ALA A 166 -8.86 -22.21 -22.28
CA ALA A 166 -9.80 -23.17 -21.71
C ALA A 166 -9.21 -24.58 -21.60
N GLY A 167 -8.54 -25.04 -22.66
CA GLY A 167 -7.87 -26.34 -22.70
C GLY A 167 -6.75 -26.48 -21.66
N PHE A 168 -5.91 -25.45 -21.53
CA PHE A 168 -4.84 -25.39 -20.54
C PHE A 168 -5.39 -25.48 -19.11
N ILE A 169 -6.38 -24.65 -18.79
CA ILE A 169 -6.97 -24.64 -17.45
C ILE A 169 -7.65 -25.98 -17.14
N ALA A 170 -8.36 -26.57 -18.10
CA ALA A 170 -9.04 -27.84 -17.92
C ALA A 170 -8.07 -29.03 -17.82
N GLY A 171 -6.97 -29.01 -18.56
CA GLY A 171 -5.96 -30.06 -18.57
C GLY A 171 -5.12 -30.12 -17.30
N HIS A 172 -4.97 -28.99 -16.61
CA HIS A 172 -4.04 -28.89 -15.48
C HIS A 172 -4.73 -28.67 -14.14
N PHE A 173 -5.77 -27.85 -14.07
CA PHE A 173 -6.30 -27.37 -12.78
C PHE A 173 -7.70 -27.90 -12.43
N GLY A 174 -8.22 -28.86 -13.21
CA GLY A 174 -9.43 -29.60 -12.87
C GLY A 174 -10.74 -28.83 -13.06
N PHE A 175 -10.74 -27.75 -13.83
CA PHE A 175 -11.96 -27.10 -14.31
C PHE A 175 -12.47 -27.78 -15.60
N ARG A 176 -13.76 -27.66 -15.91
CA ARG A 176 -14.36 -28.25 -17.12
C ARG A 176 -15.29 -27.26 -17.82
N PRO A 177 -15.32 -27.20 -19.16
CA PRO A 177 -16.31 -26.40 -19.87
C PRO A 177 -17.72 -26.92 -19.57
N VAL A 178 -18.64 -26.02 -19.23
CA VAL A 178 -20.03 -26.35 -18.87
C VAL A 178 -21.06 -25.56 -19.67
N ALA A 179 -20.70 -24.39 -20.19
CA ALA A 179 -21.59 -23.57 -21.00
C ALA A 179 -20.79 -22.63 -21.92
N GLU A 180 -21.45 -22.15 -22.97
CA GLU A 180 -20.92 -21.13 -23.86
C GLU A 180 -22.05 -20.21 -24.29
N THR A 181 -21.86 -18.89 -24.16
CA THR A 181 -22.82 -17.87 -24.63
C THR A 181 -22.07 -16.58 -24.94
N ASP A 182 -22.52 -15.83 -25.94
CA ASP A 182 -22.04 -14.47 -26.24
C ASP A 182 -20.51 -14.33 -26.34
N GLY A 183 -19.83 -15.36 -26.87
CA GLY A 183 -18.37 -15.39 -26.99
C GLY A 183 -17.62 -15.62 -25.68
N VAL A 184 -18.30 -16.15 -24.67
CA VAL A 184 -17.75 -16.52 -23.36
C VAL A 184 -17.90 -18.03 -23.15
N THR A 185 -16.79 -18.73 -22.97
CA THR A 185 -16.76 -20.14 -22.55
C THR A 185 -16.66 -20.20 -21.03
N ARG A 186 -17.67 -20.76 -20.36
CA ARG A 186 -17.69 -20.94 -18.91
C ARG A 186 -17.08 -22.28 -18.54
N LEU A 187 -16.02 -22.24 -17.75
CA LEU A 187 -15.46 -23.40 -17.07
C LEU A 187 -15.97 -23.46 -15.63
N ALA A 188 -16.24 -24.66 -15.10
CA ALA A 188 -16.61 -24.86 -13.70
C ALA A 188 -15.63 -25.79 -12.98
N GLY A 189 -15.32 -25.46 -11.73
CA GLY A 189 -14.61 -26.33 -10.78
C GLY A 189 -15.57 -27.23 -10.01
N GLU A 190 -15.05 -28.26 -9.33
CA GLU A 190 -15.85 -29.14 -8.47
C GLU A 190 -16.45 -28.41 -7.27
N ALA A 191 -15.84 -27.29 -6.84
CA ALA A 191 -16.39 -26.40 -5.83
C ALA A 191 -17.57 -25.56 -6.36
N GLY A 192 -17.94 -25.69 -7.63
CA GLY A 192 -19.07 -25.00 -8.27
C GLY A 192 -18.81 -23.53 -8.63
N ASP A 193 -17.56 -23.07 -8.50
CA ASP A 193 -17.09 -21.77 -8.97
C ASP A 193 -16.73 -21.82 -10.45
N VAL A 194 -16.61 -20.65 -11.08
CA VAL A 194 -16.45 -20.55 -12.54
C VAL A 194 -15.28 -19.68 -12.98
N LEU A 195 -14.72 -20.02 -14.13
CA LEU A 195 -13.84 -19.15 -14.90
C LEU A 195 -14.51 -18.89 -16.24
N ASP A 196 -14.88 -17.64 -16.48
CA ASP A 196 -15.52 -17.20 -17.72
C ASP A 196 -14.42 -16.72 -18.68
N ILE A 197 -14.10 -17.54 -19.68
CA ILE A 197 -13.09 -17.21 -20.69
C ILE A 197 -13.75 -16.44 -21.81
N ARG A 198 -13.55 -15.13 -21.83
CA ARG A 198 -14.12 -14.24 -22.84
C ARG A 198 -13.17 -14.09 -24.01
N ASN A 199 -13.67 -14.37 -25.21
CA ASN A 199 -12.96 -14.04 -26.44
C ASN A 199 -12.86 -12.52 -26.56
N ALA A 200 -11.63 -12.02 -26.49
CA ALA A 200 -11.31 -10.60 -26.59
C ALA A 200 -10.37 -10.29 -27.77
N GLY A 201 -10.34 -11.16 -28.80
CA GLY A 201 -9.52 -10.96 -30.00
C GLY A 201 -9.72 -9.57 -30.62
N GLY A 202 -8.62 -8.88 -30.91
CA GLY A 202 -8.62 -7.51 -31.44
C GLY A 202 -8.70 -6.40 -30.38
N PHE A 203 -8.73 -6.74 -29.08
CA PHE A 203 -8.62 -5.79 -27.98
C PHE A 203 -7.16 -5.42 -27.67
N TRP A 204 -6.95 -4.33 -26.93
CA TRP A 204 -5.61 -3.88 -26.54
C TRP A 204 -4.96 -4.83 -25.52
N THR A 205 -3.64 -4.96 -25.57
CA THR A 205 -2.87 -5.69 -24.55
C THR A 205 -2.99 -5.03 -23.19
N SER A 206 -3.11 -5.85 -22.15
CA SER A 206 -3.09 -5.41 -20.76
C SER A 206 -1.77 -4.69 -20.40
N ALA A 207 -1.81 -3.88 -19.36
CA ALA A 207 -0.63 -3.35 -18.69
C ALA A 207 -0.85 -3.48 -17.17
N PRO A 208 0.11 -4.08 -16.43
CA PRO A 208 -0.02 -4.20 -14.98
C PRO A 208 -0.02 -2.83 -14.31
N GLY A 209 -0.73 -2.71 -13.20
CA GLY A 209 -0.81 -1.50 -12.42
C GLY A 209 -2.12 -1.38 -11.64
N ILE A 210 -2.33 -0.23 -11.04
CA ILE A 210 -3.48 0.03 -10.17
C ILE A 210 -4.79 -0.15 -10.91
N GLY A 211 -5.78 -0.75 -10.25
CA GLY A 211 -7.10 -1.00 -10.80
C GLY A 211 -7.15 -2.23 -11.70
N THR A 212 -6.15 -3.12 -11.62
CA THR A 212 -6.10 -4.36 -12.38
C THR A 212 -5.99 -5.59 -11.49
N ILE A 213 -6.45 -6.73 -11.99
CA ILE A 213 -6.35 -8.03 -11.33
C ILE A 213 -5.04 -8.68 -11.78
N ASP A 214 -4.15 -8.99 -10.83
CA ASP A 214 -2.83 -9.53 -11.14
C ASP A 214 -2.91 -11.01 -11.55
N HIS A 215 -3.62 -11.83 -10.76
CA HIS A 215 -3.79 -13.25 -11.03
C HIS A 215 -5.05 -13.84 -10.38
N VAL A 216 -5.42 -15.01 -10.87
CA VAL A 216 -6.41 -15.90 -10.23
C VAL A 216 -5.70 -17.15 -9.75
N ALA A 217 -5.83 -17.46 -8.46
CA ALA A 217 -5.28 -18.65 -7.85
C ALA A 217 -6.31 -19.77 -7.78
N LEU A 218 -5.90 -20.99 -8.07
CA LEU A 218 -6.71 -22.21 -8.10
C LEU A 218 -6.24 -23.18 -7.01
N ARG A 219 -7.16 -23.95 -6.45
CA ARG A 219 -6.94 -24.78 -5.27
C ARG A 219 -6.14 -26.04 -5.59
N ALA A 220 -5.05 -26.22 -4.85
CA ALA A 220 -4.29 -27.44 -4.77
C ALA A 220 -4.58 -28.16 -3.43
N PRO A 221 -4.72 -29.50 -3.43
CA PRO A 221 -4.96 -30.23 -2.19
C PRO A 221 -3.77 -30.16 -1.24
N ASP A 222 -2.55 -30.21 -1.78
CA ASP A 222 -1.32 -30.25 -1.01
C ASP A 222 -0.12 -29.86 -1.89
N ARG A 223 1.04 -29.76 -1.24
CA ARG A 223 2.31 -29.41 -1.90
C ARG A 223 2.73 -30.42 -2.96
N ALA A 224 2.44 -31.71 -2.77
CA ALA A 224 2.78 -32.74 -3.75
C ALA A 224 2.01 -32.55 -5.06
N ALA A 225 0.75 -32.12 -4.99
CA ALA A 225 -0.03 -31.77 -6.18
C ALA A 225 0.53 -30.54 -6.91
N VAL A 226 0.97 -29.52 -6.18
CA VAL A 226 1.66 -28.35 -6.76
C VAL A 226 2.93 -28.78 -7.50
N GLU A 227 3.78 -29.58 -6.86
CA GLU A 227 5.02 -30.09 -7.46
C GLU A 227 4.76 -31.02 -8.66
N ALA A 228 3.70 -31.83 -8.63
CA ALA A 228 3.30 -32.68 -9.74
C ALA A 228 2.81 -31.88 -10.96
N ILE A 229 2.08 -30.77 -10.73
CA ILE A 229 1.70 -29.84 -11.81
C ILE A 229 2.93 -29.16 -12.39
N ALA A 230 3.85 -28.67 -11.55
CA ALA A 230 5.10 -28.07 -12.01
C ALA A 230 5.89 -29.04 -12.91
N GLY A 231 6.01 -30.31 -12.51
CA GLY A 231 6.65 -31.35 -13.32
C GLY A 231 5.97 -31.59 -14.68
N ARG A 232 4.63 -31.57 -14.74
CA ARG A 232 3.88 -31.71 -16.00
C ARG A 232 4.08 -30.49 -16.91
N LEU A 233 3.94 -29.29 -16.38
CA LEU A 233 4.16 -28.03 -17.11
C LEU A 233 5.57 -27.97 -17.71
N ALA A 234 6.58 -28.40 -16.95
CA ALA A 234 7.96 -28.46 -17.42
C ALA A 234 8.15 -29.50 -18.54
N ALA A 235 7.54 -30.69 -18.41
CA ALA A 235 7.61 -31.74 -19.43
C ALA A 235 6.93 -31.34 -20.76
N GLU A 236 5.90 -30.51 -20.68
CA GLU A 236 5.16 -29.99 -21.83
C GLU A 236 5.76 -28.69 -22.39
N ALA A 237 6.81 -28.14 -21.76
CA ALA A 237 7.37 -26.82 -22.06
C ALA A 237 6.31 -25.71 -22.09
N ALA A 238 5.36 -25.78 -21.15
CA ALA A 238 4.13 -24.97 -21.15
C ALA A 238 4.30 -23.54 -20.59
N GLY A 239 5.54 -23.13 -20.29
CA GLY A 239 5.88 -21.80 -19.78
C GLY A 239 6.77 -21.85 -18.53
N ASP A 240 7.31 -20.69 -18.15
CA ASP A 240 8.10 -20.56 -16.93
C ASP A 240 7.22 -20.71 -15.69
N THR A 241 7.66 -21.55 -14.76
CA THR A 241 6.97 -21.79 -13.48
C THR A 241 7.81 -21.27 -12.33
N ASN A 242 7.21 -20.50 -11.45
CA ASN A 242 7.84 -20.02 -10.22
C ASN A 242 7.08 -20.54 -9.00
N MET A 243 7.76 -21.16 -8.04
CA MET A 243 7.16 -21.70 -6.82
C MET A 243 7.52 -20.85 -5.62
N HIS A 244 6.55 -20.63 -4.73
CA HIS A 244 6.70 -19.79 -3.55
C HIS A 244 6.08 -20.45 -2.32
N ASP A 245 6.74 -20.28 -1.18
CA ASP A 245 6.16 -20.56 0.13
C ASP A 245 5.76 -19.23 0.76
N ARG A 246 4.45 -19.00 0.89
CA ARG A 246 3.87 -17.74 1.39
C ARG A 246 3.41 -17.85 2.84
N THR A 247 3.94 -18.82 3.61
CA THR A 247 3.52 -19.19 4.98
C THR A 247 2.10 -19.75 5.06
N TYR A 248 1.11 -19.07 4.48
CA TYR A 248 -0.32 -19.43 4.53
C TYR A 248 -0.70 -20.47 3.47
N PHE A 249 0.06 -20.54 2.39
CA PHE A 249 -0.08 -21.52 1.31
C PHE A 249 1.25 -21.66 0.56
N TYR A 250 1.44 -22.83 -0.05
CA TYR A 250 2.49 -23.09 -1.02
C TYR A 250 1.89 -23.02 -2.43
N SER A 251 2.57 -22.37 -3.36
CA SER A 251 1.99 -22.17 -4.69
C SER A 251 3.00 -22.17 -5.82
N LEU A 252 2.48 -22.39 -7.03
CA LEU A 252 3.20 -22.14 -8.29
C LEU A 252 2.45 -21.10 -9.12
N TYR A 253 3.19 -20.28 -9.86
CA TYR A 253 2.67 -19.34 -10.85
C TYR A 253 3.06 -19.79 -12.25
N VAL A 254 2.14 -19.68 -13.20
CA VAL A 254 2.36 -19.96 -14.62
C VAL A 254 1.47 -19.07 -15.48
N ARG A 255 1.97 -18.65 -16.64
CA ARG A 255 1.14 -17.94 -17.63
C ARG A 255 0.45 -18.94 -18.55
N GLU A 256 -0.87 -18.85 -18.66
CA GLU A 256 -1.63 -19.64 -19.63
C GLU A 256 -1.42 -19.11 -21.07
N PRO A 257 -1.78 -19.87 -22.13
CA PRO A 257 -1.48 -19.52 -23.53
C PRO A 257 -1.96 -18.14 -24.03
N GLY A 258 -3.01 -17.60 -23.41
CA GLY A 258 -3.55 -16.25 -23.64
C GLY A 258 -2.85 -15.14 -22.84
N GLY A 259 -1.88 -15.48 -21.99
CA GLY A 259 -1.00 -14.56 -21.26
C GLY A 259 -1.37 -14.31 -19.80
N SER A 260 -2.55 -14.73 -19.35
CA SER A 260 -3.03 -14.49 -18.00
C SER A 260 -2.20 -15.25 -16.97
N LEU A 261 -1.93 -14.62 -15.82
CA LEU A 261 -1.21 -15.27 -14.73
C LEU A 261 -2.19 -16.12 -13.91
N VAL A 262 -1.90 -17.41 -13.84
CA VAL A 262 -2.63 -18.39 -13.00
C VAL A 262 -1.70 -18.86 -11.89
N GLU A 263 -2.24 -18.91 -10.68
CA GLU A 263 -1.56 -19.52 -9.54
C GLU A 263 -2.24 -20.85 -9.17
N TYR A 264 -1.48 -21.83 -8.70
CA TYR A 264 -2.01 -23.07 -8.12
C TYR A 264 -1.50 -23.20 -6.69
N ALA A 265 -2.39 -23.00 -5.72
CA ALA A 265 -2.07 -22.73 -4.32
C ALA A 265 -2.72 -23.75 -3.38
N THR A 266 -1.97 -24.24 -2.40
CA THR A 266 -2.46 -25.21 -1.41
C THR A 266 -3.49 -24.60 -0.47
N ASP A 267 -4.56 -25.34 -0.16
CA ASP A 267 -5.58 -24.88 0.81
C ASP A 267 -5.01 -24.62 2.22
N GLY A 268 -3.95 -25.35 2.59
CA GLY A 268 -3.29 -25.24 3.89
C GLY A 268 -1.90 -24.59 3.81
N PRO A 269 -1.36 -24.13 4.96
CA PRO A 269 -1.94 -24.25 6.30
C PRO A 269 -3.07 -23.25 6.62
N GLY A 270 -3.25 -22.20 5.82
CA GLY A 270 -4.29 -21.18 6.00
C GLY A 270 -3.90 -20.03 6.93
N MET A 271 -4.79 -19.05 7.07
CA MET A 271 -4.52 -17.78 7.78
C MET A 271 -4.42 -17.92 9.30
N THR A 272 -4.86 -19.06 9.86
CA THR A 272 -4.86 -19.31 11.30
C THR A 272 -3.55 -19.88 11.83
N VAL A 273 -2.57 -20.13 10.95
CA VAL A 273 -1.25 -20.65 11.31
C VAL A 273 -0.48 -19.73 12.27
N ASP A 274 -0.73 -18.42 12.21
CA ASP A 274 -0.02 -17.40 12.99
C ASP A 274 -0.93 -16.33 13.65
N GLU A 275 -2.25 -16.45 13.49
CA GLU A 275 -3.24 -15.56 14.09
C GLU A 275 -4.54 -16.32 14.40
N PRO A 276 -5.02 -16.30 15.66
CA PRO A 276 -6.27 -16.97 16.03
C PRO A 276 -7.48 -16.50 15.20
N LEU A 277 -8.46 -17.40 15.01
CA LEU A 277 -9.68 -17.14 14.23
C LEU A 277 -10.43 -15.89 14.71
N GLU A 278 -10.45 -15.65 16.02
CA GLU A 278 -11.14 -14.55 16.68
C GLU A 278 -10.49 -13.21 16.35
N THR A 279 -9.19 -13.20 16.09
CA THR A 279 -8.37 -12.00 15.91
C THR A 279 -7.81 -11.87 14.49
N LEU A 280 -8.27 -12.67 13.52
CA LEU A 280 -7.81 -12.56 12.12
C LEU A 280 -7.89 -11.13 11.61
N GLY A 281 -6.81 -10.70 10.94
CA GLY A 281 -6.68 -9.38 10.32
C GLY A 281 -6.35 -8.25 11.29
N THR A 282 -6.20 -8.54 12.59
CA THR A 282 -5.90 -7.52 13.62
C THR A 282 -4.41 -7.30 13.84
N ARG A 283 -3.52 -8.09 13.23
CA ARG A 283 -2.07 -7.92 13.36
C ARG A 283 -1.41 -7.79 11.99
N LEU A 284 -0.49 -6.83 11.87
CA LEU A 284 0.38 -6.69 10.70
C LEU A 284 1.54 -7.68 10.81
N PHE A 285 1.71 -8.54 9.80
CA PHE A 285 2.81 -9.49 9.72
C PHE A 285 3.91 -8.98 8.80
N VAL A 286 5.15 -9.37 9.08
CA VAL A 286 6.31 -9.10 8.22
C VAL A 286 6.91 -10.46 7.86
N PRO A 287 7.02 -10.80 6.56
CA PRO A 287 7.57 -12.09 6.15
C PRO A 287 8.98 -12.33 6.70
N ARG A 288 9.23 -13.54 7.21
CA ARG A 288 10.44 -13.88 7.98
C ARG A 288 11.74 -13.84 7.17
N HIS A 289 11.67 -13.90 5.83
CA HIS A 289 12.85 -13.93 4.97
C HIS A 289 13.46 -12.55 4.75
N PHE A 290 12.75 -11.46 5.07
CA PHE A 290 13.35 -10.14 5.10
C PHE A 290 14.31 -10.01 6.29
N ARG A 291 15.52 -9.50 6.03
CA ARG A 291 16.52 -9.20 7.06
C ARG A 291 16.31 -7.84 7.73
N ALA A 292 15.25 -7.12 7.37
CA ALA A 292 14.89 -5.84 7.96
C ALA A 292 14.27 -6.04 9.35
N ASP A 293 14.44 -5.05 10.22
CA ASP A 293 13.74 -5.00 11.50
C ASP A 293 12.22 -4.89 11.24
N PRO A 294 11.38 -5.80 11.76
CA PRO A 294 9.93 -5.76 11.56
C PRO A 294 9.30 -4.44 11.98
N ASP A 295 9.83 -3.76 13.00
CA ASP A 295 9.28 -2.50 13.49
C ASP A 295 9.57 -1.35 12.50
N ASP A 296 10.72 -1.39 11.82
CA ASP A 296 11.01 -0.45 10.75
C ASP A 296 10.08 -0.64 9.55
N VAL A 297 9.75 -1.90 9.21
CA VAL A 297 8.79 -2.20 8.16
C VAL A 297 7.40 -1.68 8.54
N ARG A 298 6.95 -1.95 9.77
CA ARG A 298 5.65 -1.44 10.27
C ARG A 298 5.57 0.08 10.22
N ALA A 299 6.66 0.78 10.56
CA ALA A 299 6.71 2.24 10.52
C ALA A 299 6.55 2.80 9.10
N ARG A 300 7.07 2.10 8.08
CA ARG A 300 6.95 2.52 6.67
C ARG A 300 5.59 2.21 6.06
N LEU A 301 4.96 1.13 6.52
CA LEU A 301 3.70 0.69 5.95
C LEU A 301 2.54 1.64 6.29
N PRO A 302 1.63 1.86 5.33
CA PRO A 302 0.44 2.69 5.51
C PRO A 302 -0.45 2.21 6.65
N GLN A 303 -0.98 3.17 7.41
CA GLN A 303 -2.03 2.93 8.40
C GLN A 303 -3.41 3.20 7.79
N PHE A 304 -4.42 2.49 8.30
CA PHE A 304 -5.81 2.66 7.90
C PHE A 304 -6.72 2.29 9.07
N SER A 305 -7.95 2.80 9.03
CA SER A 305 -9.00 2.52 10.01
C SER A 305 -9.95 1.45 9.50
N LEU A 306 -10.34 0.52 10.37
CA LEU A 306 -11.38 -0.46 10.06
C LEU A 306 -12.79 0.17 10.14
N PRO A 307 -13.81 -0.47 9.54
CA PRO A 307 -15.19 -0.02 9.68
C PRO A 307 -15.61 0.14 11.15
N GLY A 308 -16.02 1.36 11.52
CA GLY A 308 -16.44 1.70 12.88
C GLY A 308 -15.34 2.32 13.76
N GLU A 309 -14.08 2.29 13.32
CA GLU A 309 -12.99 3.00 13.97
C GLU A 309 -12.94 4.47 13.56
N GLU A 310 -12.28 5.30 14.36
CA GLU A 310 -12.03 6.70 14.01
C GLU A 310 -11.17 6.76 12.75
N ARG A 311 -11.61 7.55 11.75
CA ARG A 311 -10.89 7.67 10.50
C ARG A 311 -9.64 8.52 10.63
N MET A 312 -8.53 7.98 10.14
CA MET A 312 -7.42 8.80 9.69
C MET A 312 -7.81 9.44 8.35
N THR A 313 -8.12 10.74 8.36
CA THR A 313 -8.45 11.47 7.13
C THR A 313 -7.19 12.13 6.60
N GLU A 314 -6.48 11.45 5.68
CA GLU A 314 -5.44 12.11 4.89
C GLU A 314 -6.06 13.24 4.07
N ARG A 315 -5.41 14.40 4.09
CA ARG A 315 -5.83 15.58 3.35
C ARG A 315 -4.99 15.72 2.09
N ASP A 316 -5.63 16.17 1.02
CA ASP A 316 -4.92 16.60 -0.18
C ASP A 316 -4.22 17.93 0.12
N LEU A 317 -2.92 17.84 0.41
CA LEU A 317 -2.04 18.96 0.76
C LEU A 317 -0.95 19.08 -0.32
N PRO A 318 -0.21 20.21 -0.39
CA PRO A 318 0.76 20.47 -1.47
C PRO A 318 1.87 19.42 -1.66
N PHE A 319 2.12 18.59 -0.64
CA PHE A 319 3.10 17.50 -0.67
C PHE A 319 2.40 16.16 -0.54
N ILE A 320 2.84 15.17 -1.32
CA ILE A 320 2.61 13.76 -0.98
C ILE A 320 3.26 13.53 0.38
N HIS A 321 2.53 12.95 1.32
CA HIS A 321 3.02 12.78 2.68
C HIS A 321 2.44 11.54 3.35
N ARG A 322 3.16 11.09 4.36
CA ARG A 322 2.76 10.04 5.29
C ARG A 322 2.43 10.63 6.64
N VAL A 323 1.35 10.13 7.22
CA VAL A 323 1.02 10.33 8.63
C VAL A 323 1.13 8.99 9.33
N HIS A 324 1.93 8.93 10.39
CA HIS A 324 2.01 7.80 11.29
C HIS A 324 1.45 8.23 12.65
N ARG A 325 0.33 7.66 13.05
CA ARG A 325 -0.25 7.84 14.38
C ARG A 325 0.27 6.75 15.32
N PRO A 326 0.80 7.12 16.48
CA PRO A 326 1.21 6.16 17.50
C PRO A 326 -0.02 5.54 18.16
N GLU A 327 0.17 4.39 18.82
CA GLU A 327 -0.90 3.75 19.58
C GLU A 327 -1.32 4.59 20.80
N ASN A 328 -0.36 5.26 21.45
CA ASN A 328 -0.58 6.08 22.65
C ASN A 328 -0.03 7.50 22.42
N PRO A 329 -0.78 8.40 21.76
CA PRO A 329 -0.27 9.74 21.45
C PRO A 329 -0.01 10.59 22.69
N ASP A 330 1.19 11.18 22.78
CA ASP A 330 1.60 12.11 23.86
C ASP A 330 1.28 13.59 23.57
N GLY A 331 0.73 13.86 22.38
CA GLY A 331 0.38 15.20 21.92
C GLY A 331 1.55 15.97 21.29
N THR A 332 2.71 15.34 21.11
CA THR A 332 3.84 15.87 20.34
C THR A 332 3.82 15.37 18.90
N ALA A 333 4.57 16.06 18.02
CA ALA A 333 4.73 15.66 16.64
C ALA A 333 6.18 15.74 16.17
N VAL A 334 6.53 14.89 15.19
CA VAL A 334 7.82 14.94 14.50
C VAL A 334 7.60 15.07 12.99
N VAL A 335 8.12 16.14 12.39
CA VAL A 335 8.08 16.36 10.95
C VAL A 335 9.40 15.91 10.32
N LEU A 336 9.37 14.95 9.41
CA LEU A 336 10.54 14.22 8.90
C LEU A 336 10.81 14.56 7.43
N LEU A 337 11.94 15.23 7.15
CA LEU A 337 12.36 15.58 5.79
C LEU A 337 13.53 14.70 5.34
N HIS A 338 13.26 13.84 4.35
CA HIS A 338 14.21 12.85 3.83
C HIS A 338 15.42 13.46 3.10
N GLY A 339 16.47 12.65 2.93
CA GLY A 339 17.64 13.00 2.13
C GLY A 339 17.43 12.83 0.63
N THR A 340 18.43 13.19 -0.17
CA THR A 340 18.41 12.99 -1.62
C THR A 340 18.14 11.52 -1.96
N GLY A 341 17.18 11.24 -2.84
CA GLY A 341 16.88 9.86 -3.27
C GLY A 341 15.90 9.12 -2.35
N GLY A 342 15.59 9.67 -1.18
CA GLY A 342 14.54 9.17 -0.31
C GLY A 342 13.13 9.60 -0.74
N ASN A 343 12.16 9.27 0.09
CA ASN A 343 10.75 9.62 -0.02
C ASN A 343 10.12 9.77 1.38
N GLU A 344 8.82 9.97 1.46
CA GLU A 344 8.01 10.12 2.68
C GLU A 344 8.00 8.90 3.61
N THR A 345 8.54 7.76 3.19
CA THR A 345 8.67 6.58 4.06
C THR A 345 10.08 6.42 4.63
N SER A 346 11.08 7.08 4.02
CA SER A 346 12.50 6.79 4.26
C SER A 346 12.96 7.10 5.69
N LEU A 347 12.38 8.12 6.33
CA LEU A 347 12.72 8.49 7.71
C LEU A 347 11.69 8.03 8.75
N LEU A 348 10.59 7.38 8.36
CA LEU A 348 9.59 6.89 9.33
C LEU A 348 10.19 5.94 10.37
N PRO A 349 11.08 4.98 10.02
CA PRO A 349 11.75 4.15 11.03
C PRO A 349 12.58 4.95 12.03
N PHE A 350 13.30 5.97 11.55
CA PHE A 350 14.09 6.85 12.42
C PHE A 350 13.17 7.63 13.36
N GLY A 351 12.07 8.20 12.84
CA GLY A 351 11.07 8.93 13.62
C GLY A 351 10.37 8.06 14.67
N ALA A 352 9.96 6.84 14.31
CA ALA A 352 9.27 5.92 15.21
C ALA A 352 10.17 5.48 16.37
N ARG A 353 11.48 5.33 16.15
CA ARG A 353 12.46 5.05 17.21
C ARG A 353 12.80 6.29 18.04
N LEU A 354 12.75 7.48 17.43
CA LEU A 354 13.06 8.76 18.08
C LEU A 354 11.95 9.16 19.06
N ALA A 355 10.70 9.02 18.65
CA ALA A 355 9.53 9.47 19.40
C ALA A 355 8.35 8.51 19.16
N PRO A 356 8.32 7.34 19.84
CA PRO A 356 7.34 6.28 19.57
C PRO A 356 5.89 6.69 19.86
N ASP A 357 5.69 7.69 20.72
CA ASP A 357 4.38 8.20 21.14
C ASP A 357 4.02 9.53 20.45
N ALA A 358 4.84 10.00 19.50
CA ALA A 358 4.57 11.22 18.73
C ALA A 358 3.87 10.90 17.41
N LEU A 359 3.05 11.84 16.91
CA LEU A 359 2.57 11.79 15.54
C LEU A 359 3.73 12.08 14.58
N LEU A 360 4.00 11.19 13.62
CA LEU A 360 5.01 11.45 12.58
C LEU A 360 4.34 11.97 11.31
N LEU A 361 4.86 13.07 10.78
CA LEU A 361 4.46 13.62 9.49
C LEU A 361 5.69 13.65 8.58
N SER A 362 5.67 12.93 7.46
CA SER A 362 6.80 12.93 6.53
C SER A 362 6.33 13.31 5.14
N PRO A 363 6.74 14.46 4.57
CA PRO A 363 6.48 14.80 3.18
C PRO A 363 7.57 14.28 2.23
N ARG A 364 7.18 14.03 0.97
CA ARG A 364 8.08 13.74 -0.16
C ARG A 364 8.48 15.02 -0.86
N GLY A 365 9.77 15.24 -1.05
CA GLY A 365 10.28 16.34 -1.86
C GLY A 365 9.73 16.32 -3.30
N ARG A 366 9.39 17.51 -3.83
CA ARG A 366 8.66 17.69 -5.09
C ARG A 366 9.56 17.78 -6.32
N SER A 367 10.86 18.03 -6.15
CA SER A 367 11.81 18.11 -7.27
C SER A 367 12.23 16.70 -7.72
N THR A 368 11.95 16.36 -8.98
CA THR A 368 12.31 15.07 -9.60
C THR A 368 13.37 15.18 -10.70
N ASP A 369 13.98 16.35 -10.91
CA ASP A 369 14.87 16.65 -12.04
C ASP A 369 16.12 15.74 -12.14
N GLU A 370 16.44 14.97 -11.10
CA GLU A 370 17.56 14.02 -11.09
C GLU A 370 17.11 12.54 -11.17
N GLY A 371 15.84 12.28 -11.48
CA GLY A 371 15.26 10.93 -11.53
C GLY A 371 14.86 10.35 -10.17
N TYR A 372 15.05 11.10 -9.09
CA TYR A 372 14.64 10.75 -7.74
C TYR A 372 14.19 11.98 -6.93
N PRO A 373 13.36 11.80 -5.87
CA PRO A 373 12.82 12.92 -5.13
C PRO A 373 13.87 13.73 -4.34
N ARG A 374 13.68 15.05 -4.33
CA ARG A 374 14.41 16.07 -3.56
C ARG A 374 13.47 17.21 -3.15
N PHE A 375 13.81 17.95 -2.11
CA PHE A 375 13.04 19.11 -1.68
C PHE A 375 13.25 20.35 -2.56
N PHE A 376 14.37 20.42 -3.28
CA PHE A 376 14.67 21.48 -4.23
C PHE A 376 15.74 21.03 -5.23
N ARG A 377 15.77 21.72 -6.36
CA ARG A 377 16.63 21.44 -7.50
C ARG A 377 18.09 21.78 -7.21
N ARG A 378 18.96 20.88 -7.67
CA ARG A 378 20.41 20.97 -7.56
C ARG A 378 21.04 21.29 -8.92
N LEU A 379 22.07 22.13 -8.93
CA LEU A 379 22.85 22.49 -10.12
C LEU A 379 24.21 21.79 -10.16
N THR A 380 24.86 21.67 -9.00
CA THR A 380 26.07 20.86 -8.78
C THR A 380 25.99 20.17 -7.43
N ALA A 381 26.96 19.34 -7.05
CA ALA A 381 26.99 18.69 -5.74
C ALA A 381 26.80 19.64 -4.53
N VAL A 382 27.10 20.94 -4.68
CA VAL A 382 27.06 21.95 -3.60
C VAL A 382 26.43 23.28 -4.01
N THR A 383 25.86 23.40 -5.23
CA THR A 383 25.15 24.61 -5.68
C THR A 383 23.75 24.26 -6.14
N PHE A 384 22.80 25.15 -5.89
CA PHE A 384 21.36 24.85 -5.94
C PHE A 384 20.59 25.98 -6.61
N ASP A 385 19.42 25.65 -7.15
CA ASP A 385 18.54 26.65 -7.72
C ASP A 385 17.88 27.47 -6.62
N GLN A 386 18.33 28.71 -6.47
CA GLN A 386 17.86 29.63 -5.43
C GLN A 386 16.36 29.94 -5.56
N LYS A 387 15.84 30.05 -6.79
CA LYS A 387 14.43 30.35 -7.01
C LYS A 387 13.56 29.16 -6.61
N ASP A 388 14.02 27.95 -6.93
CA ASP A 388 13.33 26.72 -6.58
C ASP A 388 13.30 26.52 -5.05
N ILE A 389 14.41 26.79 -4.35
CA ILE A 389 14.44 26.75 -2.87
C ILE A 389 13.37 27.66 -2.26
N VAL A 390 13.26 28.91 -2.72
CA VAL A 390 12.26 29.86 -2.20
C VAL A 390 10.84 29.37 -2.48
N GLN A 391 10.57 28.88 -3.68
CA GLN A 391 9.24 28.36 -4.05
C GLN A 391 8.84 27.12 -3.26
N GLU A 392 9.77 26.19 -3.05
CA GLU A 392 9.51 24.99 -2.27
C GLU A 392 9.39 25.30 -0.76
N ALA A 393 10.11 26.31 -0.25
CA ALA A 393 9.93 26.78 1.13
C ALA A 393 8.56 27.43 1.34
N GLU A 394 8.08 28.23 0.38
CA GLU A 394 6.74 28.81 0.39
C GLU A 394 5.65 27.72 0.34
N ALA A 395 5.81 26.74 -0.55
CA ALA A 395 4.90 25.59 -0.63
C ALA A 395 4.89 24.78 0.68
N PHE A 396 6.06 24.60 1.31
CA PHE A 396 6.17 23.91 2.59
C PHE A 396 5.47 24.68 3.72
N ALA A 397 5.57 26.01 3.74
CA ALA A 397 4.84 26.84 4.70
C ALA A 397 3.32 26.65 4.58
N ALA A 398 2.78 26.67 3.35
CA ALA A 398 1.37 26.40 3.10
C ALA A 398 0.97 24.96 3.47
N PHE A 399 1.86 23.99 3.22
CA PHE A 399 1.67 22.60 3.65
C PHE A 399 1.56 22.49 5.17
N MET A 400 2.45 23.13 5.92
CA MET A 400 2.42 23.09 7.38
C MET A 400 1.21 23.79 7.96
N GLU A 401 0.76 24.91 7.39
CA GLU A 401 -0.49 25.56 7.81
C GLU A 401 -1.69 24.60 7.67
N GLY A 402 -1.80 23.94 6.51
CA GLY A 402 -2.83 22.93 6.27
C GLY A 402 -2.69 21.71 7.17
N ALA A 403 -1.48 21.21 7.38
CA ALA A 403 -1.19 20.03 8.21
C ALA A 403 -1.48 20.29 9.69
N ASN A 404 -1.15 21.47 10.22
CA ASN A 404 -1.45 21.86 11.60
C ASN A 404 -2.95 21.81 11.86
N ALA A 405 -3.75 22.39 10.96
CA ALA A 405 -5.21 22.37 11.07
C ALA A 405 -5.80 20.96 10.85
N ALA A 406 -5.25 20.19 9.90
CA ALA A 406 -5.77 18.88 9.52
C ALA A 406 -5.47 17.78 10.55
N TYR A 407 -4.28 17.83 11.15
CA TYR A 407 -3.74 16.78 12.01
C TYR A 407 -3.60 17.21 13.46
N GLY A 408 -3.97 18.45 13.80
CA GLY A 408 -3.96 18.95 15.18
C GLY A 408 -2.54 19.13 15.73
N LEU A 409 -1.58 19.52 14.89
CA LEU A 409 -0.20 19.71 15.30
C LEU A 409 -0.07 21.02 16.10
N ASP A 410 0.60 20.94 17.24
CA ASP A 410 1.00 22.10 18.03
C ASP A 410 2.43 22.50 17.63
N PRO A 411 2.63 23.67 16.99
CA PRO A 411 3.96 24.12 16.59
C PRO A 411 4.98 24.16 17.73
N ASP A 412 4.53 24.37 18.97
CA ASP A 412 5.39 24.47 20.14
C ASP A 412 5.84 23.08 20.63
N LYS A 413 5.11 22.03 20.25
CA LYS A 413 5.39 20.62 20.55
C LYS A 413 5.79 19.81 19.33
N THR A 414 6.21 20.50 18.26
CA THR A 414 6.63 19.88 17.01
C THR A 414 8.15 19.95 16.87
N LEU A 415 8.78 18.80 16.62
CA LEU A 415 10.19 18.69 16.28
C LEU A 415 10.36 18.43 14.78
N PHE A 416 11.12 19.26 14.09
CA PHE A 416 11.48 19.03 12.70
C PHE A 416 12.81 18.28 12.63
N VAL A 417 12.87 17.17 11.90
CA VAL A 417 14.09 16.40 11.71
C VAL A 417 14.35 16.26 10.22
N GLY A 418 15.51 16.75 9.78
CA GLY A 418 15.91 16.67 8.40
C GLY A 418 17.20 15.88 8.25
N TYR A 419 17.31 15.12 7.16
CA TYR A 419 18.54 14.45 6.77
C TYR A 419 19.07 15.01 5.45
N SER A 420 20.34 15.42 5.41
CA SER A 420 21.03 15.86 4.18
C SER A 420 20.23 16.97 3.47
N ASN A 421 19.69 16.71 2.28
CA ASN A 421 18.83 17.67 1.57
C ASN A 421 17.61 18.14 2.38
N GLY A 422 16.99 17.26 3.17
CA GLY A 422 15.90 17.64 4.07
C GLY A 422 16.36 18.53 5.23
N ALA A 423 17.58 18.32 5.75
CA ALA A 423 18.18 19.21 6.75
C ALA A 423 18.44 20.60 6.18
N ASN A 424 18.98 20.66 4.96
CA ASN A 424 19.19 21.91 4.23
C ASN A 424 17.87 22.66 4.01
N MET A 425 16.81 21.93 3.67
CA MET A 425 15.48 22.48 3.45
C MET A 425 14.93 23.11 4.74
N ILE A 426 15.03 22.43 5.88
CA ILE A 426 14.63 23.00 7.18
C ILE A 426 15.40 24.29 7.46
N GLY A 427 16.73 24.29 7.29
CA GLY A 427 17.56 25.48 7.50
C GLY A 427 17.14 26.67 6.62
N ALA A 428 16.86 26.40 5.33
CA ALA A 428 16.36 27.42 4.41
C ALA A 428 14.97 27.94 4.81
N ILE A 429 14.04 27.04 5.18
CA ILE A 429 12.69 27.40 5.64
C ILE A 429 12.76 28.28 6.88
N MET A 430 13.61 27.95 7.86
CA MET A 430 13.77 28.77 9.06
C MET A 430 14.15 30.20 8.70
N LEU A 431 15.13 30.38 7.80
CA LEU A 431 15.60 31.71 7.40
C LEU A 431 14.60 32.46 6.50
N LEU A 432 13.88 31.78 5.62
CA LEU A 432 12.92 32.40 4.68
C LEU A 432 11.54 32.64 5.31
N HIS A 433 11.13 31.81 6.26
CA HIS A 433 9.83 31.83 6.94
C HIS A 433 10.02 31.76 8.47
N PRO A 434 10.60 32.81 9.08
CA PRO A 434 10.86 32.82 10.53
C PRO A 434 9.56 32.63 11.33
N GLY A 435 9.67 31.85 12.42
CA GLY A 435 8.54 31.49 13.29
C GLY A 435 7.79 30.21 12.91
N LEU A 436 8.00 29.66 11.71
CA LEU A 436 7.35 28.41 11.28
C LEU A 436 7.92 27.17 12.00
N ILE A 437 9.24 27.15 12.22
CA ILE A 437 9.96 26.03 12.83
C ILE A 437 10.65 26.53 14.10
N ARG A 438 10.24 25.99 15.26
CA ARG A 438 10.82 26.33 16.56
C ARG A 438 11.89 25.34 17.02
N ASN A 439 11.69 24.05 16.80
CA ASN A 439 12.61 23.01 17.26
C ASN A 439 13.06 22.17 16.07
N ALA A 440 14.37 22.05 15.85
CA ALA A 440 14.92 21.31 14.72
C ALA A 440 16.14 20.44 15.07
N VAL A 441 16.25 19.29 14.40
CA VAL A 441 17.45 18.46 14.31
C VAL A 441 17.87 18.37 12.85
N LEU A 442 19.06 18.87 12.54
CA LEU A 442 19.64 18.92 11.20
C LEU A 442 20.78 17.90 11.10
N LEU A 443 20.47 16.73 10.54
CA LEU A 443 21.44 15.67 10.34
C LEU A 443 22.13 15.88 8.99
N ARG A 444 23.45 16.09 9.00
CA ARG A 444 24.27 16.30 7.79
C ARG A 444 23.82 17.49 6.94
N GLY A 445 23.39 18.57 7.61
CA GLY A 445 22.96 19.81 6.96
C GLY A 445 24.12 20.71 6.53
N MET A 446 23.87 21.53 5.51
CA MET A 446 24.72 22.60 5.01
C MET A 446 23.88 23.80 4.56
N ASN A 447 24.50 24.98 4.44
CA ASN A 447 23.81 26.16 3.94
C ASN A 447 23.56 26.01 2.43
N VAL A 448 22.38 26.46 1.98
CA VAL A 448 21.98 26.40 0.57
C VAL A 448 21.51 27.74 0.02
N LEU A 449 21.40 28.76 0.86
CA LEU A 449 21.04 30.11 0.46
C LEU A 449 22.30 30.90 0.13
N GLU A 450 22.41 31.38 -1.11
CA GLU A 450 23.48 32.29 -1.54
C GLU A 450 23.33 33.67 -0.91
N THR A 451 22.08 34.13 -0.77
CA THR A 451 21.73 35.38 -0.07
C THR A 451 20.88 35.03 1.14
N VAL A 452 21.49 35.10 2.33
CA VAL A 452 20.78 34.87 3.59
C VAL A 452 19.93 36.11 3.92
N PRO A 453 18.60 35.99 4.02
CA PRO A 453 17.75 37.10 4.38
C PRO A 453 17.98 37.52 5.85
N GLN A 454 17.61 38.76 6.17
CA GLN A 454 17.50 39.14 7.58
C GLN A 454 16.28 38.44 8.19
N ALA A 455 16.52 37.57 9.16
CA ALA A 455 15.50 36.79 9.87
C ALA A 455 15.64 36.97 11.38
N ASP A 456 14.52 36.80 12.10
CA ASP A 456 14.49 36.73 13.56
C ASP A 456 14.10 35.31 13.97
N LEU A 457 15.08 34.57 14.49
CA LEU A 457 14.95 33.21 14.98
C LEU A 457 15.04 33.14 16.51
N ALA A 458 14.80 34.26 17.21
CA ALA A 458 14.77 34.27 18.66
C ALA A 458 13.78 33.22 19.20
N GLY A 459 14.28 32.35 20.08
CA GLY A 459 13.50 31.26 20.66
C GLY A 459 13.45 29.97 19.83
N ALA A 460 14.06 29.95 18.63
CA ALA A 460 14.27 28.71 17.89
C ALA A 460 15.48 27.93 18.45
N ASN A 461 15.34 26.62 18.58
CA ASN A 461 16.35 25.69 19.07
C ASN A 461 16.74 24.72 17.94
N VAL A 462 18.03 24.66 17.61
CA VAL A 462 18.54 23.79 16.54
C VAL A 462 19.68 22.91 17.04
N LEU A 463 19.57 21.60 16.87
CA LEU A 463 20.70 20.67 16.94
C LEU A 463 21.23 20.41 15.53
N MET A 464 22.50 20.68 15.29
CA MET A 464 23.21 20.31 14.06
C MET A 464 24.14 19.12 14.33
N VAL A 465 23.99 18.04 13.56
CA VAL A 465 24.83 16.84 13.70
C VAL A 465 25.61 16.57 12.43
N THR A 466 26.93 16.69 12.50
CA THR A 466 27.85 16.52 11.37
C THR A 466 28.66 15.24 11.49
N GLY A 467 28.99 14.63 10.36
CA GLY A 467 29.87 13.46 10.29
C GLY A 467 31.32 13.88 10.04
N ARG A 468 32.26 13.39 10.86
CA ARG A 468 33.69 13.68 10.72
C ARG A 468 34.27 13.32 9.35
N SER A 469 33.75 12.27 8.72
CA SER A 469 34.16 11.85 7.37
C SER A 469 33.09 12.12 6.32
N ASP A 470 32.10 12.98 6.61
CA ASP A 470 31.14 13.43 5.62
C ASP A 470 31.82 14.35 4.59
N PRO A 471 31.79 14.04 3.28
CA PRO A 471 32.35 14.91 2.25
C PRO A 471 31.75 16.33 2.23
N TYR A 472 30.54 16.51 2.77
CA TYR A 472 29.86 17.80 2.86
C TYR A 472 30.03 18.50 4.21
N GLY A 473 30.62 17.84 5.21
CA GLY A 473 30.70 18.36 6.58
C GLY A 473 31.41 19.71 6.70
N ARG A 474 32.33 20.01 5.78
CA ARG A 474 33.02 21.32 5.69
C ARG A 474 32.08 22.51 5.44
N TYR A 475 30.88 22.27 4.91
CA TYR A 475 29.90 23.31 4.58
C TYR A 475 28.87 23.54 5.70
N ALA A 476 28.90 22.74 6.77
CA ALA A 476 27.95 22.88 7.88
C ALA A 476 28.11 24.20 8.64
N GLY A 477 29.36 24.69 8.79
CA GLY A 477 29.65 25.90 9.56
C GLY A 477 29.02 27.18 8.99
N GLU A 478 28.77 27.25 7.68
CA GLU A 478 28.07 28.39 7.08
C GLU A 478 26.60 28.45 7.53
N LEU A 479 25.94 27.29 7.66
CA LEU A 479 24.57 27.22 8.13
C LEU A 479 24.47 27.53 9.62
N GLU A 480 25.36 26.97 10.43
CA GLU A 480 25.46 27.24 11.86
C GLU A 480 25.62 28.75 12.12
N ALA A 481 26.54 29.39 11.38
CA ALA A 481 26.77 30.83 11.48
C ALA A 481 25.53 31.64 11.07
N ALA A 482 24.85 31.26 9.99
CA ALA A 482 23.64 31.95 9.53
C ALA A 482 22.49 31.86 10.53
N LEU A 483 22.23 30.66 11.08
CA LEU A 483 21.18 30.43 12.07
C LEU A 483 21.47 31.17 13.39
N THR A 484 22.72 31.11 13.86
CA THR A 484 23.16 31.81 15.08
C THR A 484 23.06 33.32 14.91
N ALA A 485 23.47 33.86 13.75
CA ALA A 485 23.40 35.30 13.47
C ALA A 485 21.95 35.81 13.39
N ALA A 486 21.01 34.95 12.99
CA ALA A 486 19.57 35.25 13.02
C ALA A 486 18.93 35.09 14.41
N GLY A 487 19.67 34.64 15.43
CA GLY A 487 19.22 34.58 16.83
C GLY A 487 18.75 33.21 17.32
N ALA A 488 18.93 32.13 16.55
CA ALA A 488 18.63 30.78 17.00
C ALA A 488 19.63 30.30 18.06
N THR A 489 19.19 29.46 18.99
CA THR A 489 20.07 28.68 19.87
C THR A 489 20.53 27.44 19.12
N VAL A 490 21.81 27.39 18.75
CA VAL A 490 22.38 26.28 17.96
C VAL A 490 23.34 25.45 18.82
N GLU A 491 23.07 24.15 18.90
CA GLU A 491 23.97 23.13 19.44
C GLU A 491 24.57 22.33 18.28
N SER A 492 25.90 22.15 18.27
CA SER A 492 26.59 21.47 17.16
C SER A 492 27.39 20.27 17.67
N GLU A 493 27.12 19.11 17.09
CA GLU A 493 27.76 17.84 17.43
C GLU A 493 28.52 17.23 16.23
N LEU A 494 29.70 16.69 16.49
CA LEU A 494 30.55 16.05 15.48
C LEU A 494 30.74 14.56 15.80
N LEU A 495 30.11 13.70 15.01
CA LEU A 495 30.17 12.26 15.19
C LEU A 495 31.30 11.62 14.37
N ALA A 496 31.83 10.49 14.86
CA ALA A 496 32.73 9.63 14.09
C ALA A 496 31.95 8.81 13.03
N ALA A 497 31.32 9.52 12.09
CA ALA A 497 30.45 8.97 11.05
C ALA A 497 30.73 9.62 9.68
N GLY A 498 30.27 8.95 8.62
CA GLY A 498 30.23 9.49 7.25
C GLY A 498 28.95 10.29 6.99
N HIS A 499 28.48 10.26 5.74
CA HIS A 499 27.23 10.92 5.37
C HIS A 499 25.99 10.17 5.89
N ASP A 500 26.05 8.85 6.07
CA ASP A 500 24.92 8.10 6.61
C ASP A 500 24.62 8.45 8.08
N ILE A 501 23.38 8.20 8.47
CA ILE A 501 22.88 8.35 9.85
C ILE A 501 22.77 6.98 10.54
N GLY A 502 22.96 6.94 11.85
CA GLY A 502 22.88 5.71 12.63
C GLY A 502 22.45 5.92 14.07
N MET A 503 22.73 4.93 14.92
CA MET A 503 22.29 4.94 16.32
C MET A 503 22.82 6.14 17.12
N ALA A 504 24.04 6.61 16.85
CA ALA A 504 24.58 7.78 17.54
C ALA A 504 23.79 9.06 17.22
N ASP A 505 23.36 9.23 15.96
CA ASP A 505 22.49 10.34 15.56
C ASP A 505 21.13 10.25 16.25
N LEU A 506 20.56 9.04 16.32
CA LEU A 506 19.27 8.79 16.98
C LEU A 506 19.31 9.12 18.47
N GLU A 507 20.34 8.68 19.19
CA GLU A 507 20.46 8.93 20.63
C GLU A 507 20.69 10.42 20.94
N LEU A 508 21.44 11.14 20.10
CA LEU A 508 21.54 12.60 20.20
C LEU A 508 20.19 13.28 19.96
N ALA A 509 19.47 12.88 18.92
CA ALA A 509 18.15 13.44 18.59
C ALA A 509 17.14 13.18 19.72
N LYS A 510 17.14 12.00 20.34
CA LYS A 510 16.30 11.68 21.51
C LYS A 510 16.63 12.58 22.70
N ALA A 511 17.90 12.62 23.07
CA ALA A 511 18.33 13.44 24.20
C ALA A 511 18.03 14.93 23.98
N TYR A 512 18.09 15.40 22.74
CA TYR A 512 17.72 16.75 22.36
C TYR A 512 16.22 16.99 22.42
N ARG A 513 15.40 16.09 21.85
CA ARG A 513 13.94 16.13 21.90
C ARG A 513 13.44 16.35 23.33
N GLU A 514 13.91 15.53 24.28
CA GLU A 514 13.50 15.59 25.69
C GLU A 514 13.80 16.95 26.33
N ARG A 515 14.81 17.69 25.87
CA ARG A 515 15.13 19.03 26.40
C ARG A 515 14.23 20.12 25.84
N VAL A 516 13.79 20.01 24.58
CA VAL A 516 13.12 21.10 23.86
C VAL A 516 11.61 20.93 23.75
N ILE A 517 11.10 19.69 23.77
CA ILE A 517 9.66 19.40 23.69
C ILE A 517 9.17 18.31 24.66
N GLY A 518 10.06 17.68 25.44
CA GLY A 518 9.74 16.58 26.37
C GLY A 518 9.11 17.00 27.68
#